data_AF-A0A964RPQ1-F1
#
_entry.id   AF-A0A964RPQ1-F1
#
_cell.length_a   1.000
_cell.length_b   1.000
_cell.length_c   1.000
_cell.angle_alpha   90.00
_cell.angle_beta   90.00
_cell.angle_gamma   90.00
#
_symmetry.space_group_name_H-M   'P 1'
#
loop_
_entity.id
_entity.type
_entity.pdbx_description
1 polymer ?
#
loop_
_entity_poly.entity_id
_entity_poly.type
_entity_poly.pdbx_seq_one_letter_code
_entity_poly.pdbx_strand_id
1 'polypeptide(L)'
;MIFKYSKKVLQLTSVVFTVIVSFQLVTEQHLNNTRLYELLALSLVLSLVKVIINKYIISVDSIFNPLLYIIIIWLMVLASNYLFKWNMSLLSMFSTFAEVILIYLCVRLINFQYEKIEVKKMNEILDRNRKNKQ
;
A
#
# COMPACT_ATOMS: atom_id res chain seq x y z
N MET A 1 2.11 4.71 -21.48
CA MET A 1 2.64 3.81 -20.41
C MET A 1 2.76 4.49 -19.07
N ILE A 2 3.46 5.65 -18.96
CA ILE A 2 3.70 6.38 -17.70
C ILE A 2 2.40 6.67 -16.91
N PHE A 3 1.35 7.15 -17.57
CA PHE A 3 0.06 7.47 -16.94
C PHE A 3 -0.64 6.30 -16.22
N LYS A 4 -0.46 5.05 -16.70
CA LYS A 4 -1.08 3.87 -16.05
C LYS A 4 -0.36 3.51 -14.76
N TYR A 5 0.97 3.67 -14.73
CA TYR A 5 1.78 3.42 -13.53
C TYR A 5 1.61 4.52 -12.49
N SER A 6 1.58 5.80 -12.90
CA SER A 6 1.37 6.91 -11.97
C SER A 6 -0.01 6.85 -11.30
N LYS A 7 -1.07 6.49 -12.04
CA LYS A 7 -2.40 6.25 -11.44
C LYS A 7 -2.37 5.15 -10.38
N LYS A 8 -1.67 4.04 -10.64
CA LYS A 8 -1.53 2.93 -9.68
C LYS A 8 -0.76 3.35 -8.42
N VAL A 9 0.34 4.11 -8.58
CA VAL A 9 1.11 4.65 -7.45
C VAL A 9 0.27 5.62 -6.62
N LEU A 10 -0.47 6.53 -7.25
CA LEU A 10 -1.33 7.49 -6.55
C LEU A 10 -2.47 6.81 -5.79
N GLN A 11 -3.11 5.80 -6.39
CA GLN A 11 -4.14 5.01 -5.71
C GLN A 11 -3.56 4.28 -4.49
N LEU A 12 -2.38 3.67 -4.64
CA LEU A 12 -1.71 2.98 -3.55
C LEU A 12 -1.34 3.97 -2.42
N THR A 13 -0.80 5.13 -2.80
CA THR A 13 -0.40 6.19 -1.87
C THR A 13 -1.60 6.69 -1.08
N SER A 14 -2.73 6.95 -1.75
CA SER A 14 -3.96 7.38 -1.10
C SER A 14 -4.45 6.34 -0.09
N VAL A 15 -4.45 5.04 -0.44
CA VAL A 15 -4.85 3.97 0.50
C VAL A 15 -3.92 3.91 1.71
N VAL A 16 -2.61 3.87 1.47
CA VAL A 16 -1.61 3.77 2.53
C VAL A 16 -1.70 4.99 3.44
N PHE A 17 -1.78 6.19 2.88
CA PHE A 17 -1.93 7.43 3.63
C PHE A 17 -3.19 7.44 4.49
N THR A 18 -4.35 7.09 3.92
CA THR A 18 -5.61 7.06 4.66
C THR A 18 -5.54 6.09 5.84
N VAL A 19 -5.00 4.88 5.64
CA VAL A 19 -4.89 3.91 6.74
C VAL A 19 -3.98 4.44 7.86
N ILE A 20 -2.84 5.03 7.51
CA ILE A 20 -1.90 5.60 8.49
C ILE A 20 -2.55 6.73 9.29
N VAL A 21 -3.23 7.66 8.60
CA VAL A 21 -3.89 8.80 9.26
C VAL A 21 -5.05 8.31 10.13
N SER A 22 -5.86 7.36 9.65
CA SER A 22 -6.93 6.76 10.44
C SER A 22 -6.39 6.06 11.68
N PHE A 23 -5.27 5.35 11.58
CA PHE A 23 -4.63 4.72 12.73
C PHE A 23 -4.12 5.74 13.75
N GLN A 24 -3.50 6.83 13.29
CA GLN A 24 -3.06 7.91 14.18
C GLN A 24 -4.23 8.61 14.89
N LEU A 25 -5.37 8.78 14.21
CA LEU A 25 -6.58 9.31 14.83
C LEU A 25 -7.14 8.35 15.89
N VAL A 26 -7.21 7.05 15.62
CA VAL A 26 -7.70 6.03 16.57
C VAL A 26 -6.78 5.90 17.79
N THR A 27 -5.48 6.09 17.61
CA THR A 27 -4.49 6.05 18.70
C THR A 27 -4.31 7.40 19.42
N GLU A 28 -5.20 8.37 19.16
CA GLU A 28 -5.20 9.71 19.76
C GLU A 28 -3.87 10.47 19.60
N GLN A 29 -3.09 10.16 18.56
CA GLN A 29 -1.84 10.86 18.30
C GLN A 29 -2.11 12.27 17.77
N HIS A 30 -1.33 13.25 18.25
CA HIS A 30 -1.40 14.61 17.75
C HIS A 30 -0.95 14.69 16.29
N LEU A 31 -1.92 14.93 15.40
CA LEU A 31 -1.70 15.22 13.98
C LEU A 31 -1.56 16.73 13.79
N ASN A 32 -0.32 17.21 13.67
CA ASN A 32 -0.06 18.56 13.19
C ASN A 32 0.27 18.53 11.69
N ASN A 33 0.29 19.71 11.06
CA ASN A 33 0.54 19.83 9.62
C ASN A 33 1.90 19.23 9.20
N THR A 34 2.93 19.40 10.03
CA THR A 34 4.27 18.84 9.79
C THR A 34 4.23 17.30 9.74
N ARG A 35 3.60 16.67 10.74
CA ARG A 35 3.37 15.21 10.78
C ARG A 35 2.59 14.75 9.56
N LEU A 36 1.53 15.45 9.16
CA LEU A 36 0.75 15.08 7.97
C LEU A 36 1.58 15.07 6.70
N TYR A 37 2.45 16.07 6.49
CA TYR A 37 3.36 16.09 5.33
C TYR A 37 4.38 14.95 5.37
N GLU A 38 4.94 14.64 6.54
CA GLU A 38 5.88 13.53 6.71
C GLU A 38 5.21 12.18 6.42
N LEU A 39 3.98 11.98 6.88
CA LEU A 39 3.21 10.76 6.62
C LEU A 39 2.82 10.64 5.14
N LEU A 40 2.51 11.76 4.49
CA LEU A 40 2.26 11.79 3.04
C LEU A 40 3.52 11.38 2.28
N ALA A 41 4.68 11.95 2.61
CA ALA A 41 5.95 11.58 2.00
C ALA A 41 6.26 10.09 2.22
N LEU A 42 6.08 9.59 3.45
CA LEU A 42 6.28 8.18 3.78
C LEU A 42 5.35 7.27 2.97
N SER A 43 4.06 7.60 2.88
CA SER A 43 3.07 6.82 2.13
C SER A 43 3.40 6.71 0.64
N LEU A 44 3.99 7.77 0.07
CA LEU A 44 4.41 7.82 -1.32
C LEU A 44 5.66 6.95 -1.54
N VAL A 45 6.65 7.04 -0.65
CA VAL A 45 7.85 6.19 -0.68
C VAL A 45 7.47 4.72 -0.56
N LEU A 46 6.62 4.37 0.41
CA LEU A 46 6.11 3.00 0.59
C LEU A 46 5.41 2.47 -0.66
N SER A 47 4.64 3.33 -1.32
CA SER A 47 3.92 2.98 -2.54
C SER A 47 4.86 2.74 -3.72
N LEU A 48 5.89 3.58 -3.88
CA LEU A 48 6.93 3.39 -4.89
C LEU A 48 7.71 2.09 -4.65
N VAL A 49 8.11 1.84 -3.41
CA VAL A 49 8.84 0.64 -2.99
C VAL A 49 8.01 -0.60 -3.29
N LYS A 50 6.71 -0.60 -2.98
CA LYS A 50 5.81 -1.70 -3.36
C LYS A 50 5.80 -1.95 -4.86
N VAL A 51 5.69 -0.90 -5.68
CA VAL A 51 5.68 -1.04 -7.14
C VAL A 51 7.01 -1.58 -7.67
N ILE A 52 8.14 -1.15 -7.11
CA ILE A 52 9.49 -1.65 -7.47
C ILE A 52 9.63 -3.12 -7.09
N ILE A 53 9.31 -3.48 -5.85
CA ILE A 53 9.36 -4.87 -5.36
C ILE A 53 8.49 -5.77 -6.25
N ASN A 54 7.27 -5.34 -6.56
CA ASN A 54 6.34 -6.11 -7.38
C ASN A 54 6.74 -6.21 -8.86
N LYS A 55 7.65 -5.36 -9.34
CA LYS A 55 8.16 -5.38 -10.72
C LYS A 55 9.45 -6.18 -10.87
N TYR A 56 10.35 -6.11 -9.89
CA TYR A 56 11.72 -6.62 -10.03
C TYR A 56 12.06 -7.78 -9.10
N ILE A 57 11.31 -7.98 -8.01
CA ILE A 57 11.72 -8.89 -6.92
C ILE A 57 10.71 -10.04 -6.74
N ILE A 58 9.41 -9.80 -6.97
CA ILE A 58 8.34 -10.78 -6.72
C ILE A 58 8.11 -11.68 -7.95
N SER A 59 8.45 -12.96 -7.85
CA SER A 59 7.84 -14.02 -8.68
C SER A 59 6.42 -14.32 -8.16
N VAL A 60 5.49 -14.65 -9.06
CA VAL A 60 4.03 -14.59 -8.83
C VAL A 60 3.51 -15.55 -7.73
N ASP A 61 4.28 -16.55 -7.30
CA ASP A 61 3.70 -17.75 -6.67
C ASP A 61 4.13 -18.07 -5.22
N SER A 62 4.87 -17.21 -4.50
CA SER A 62 5.36 -17.56 -3.16
C SER A 62 4.73 -16.77 -1.98
N ILE A 63 4.27 -17.50 -0.96
CA ILE A 63 3.79 -16.98 0.34
C ILE A 63 4.90 -16.21 1.10
N PHE A 64 6.17 -16.41 0.76
CA PHE A 64 7.30 -15.66 1.33
C PHE A 64 7.32 -14.18 0.89
N ASN A 65 6.72 -13.85 -0.26
CA ASN A 65 6.73 -12.49 -0.81
C ASN A 65 5.94 -11.48 0.05
N PRO A 66 4.72 -11.81 0.54
CA PRO A 66 4.02 -11.04 1.57
C PRO A 66 4.84 -10.72 2.83
N LEU A 67 5.54 -11.72 3.36
CA LEU A 67 6.31 -11.60 4.61
C LEU A 67 7.50 -10.67 4.44
N LEU A 68 8.26 -10.84 3.35
CA LEU A 68 9.36 -9.94 3.00
C LEU A 68 8.88 -8.50 2.82
N TYR A 69 7.73 -8.31 2.16
CA TYR A 69 7.14 -6.98 1.99
C TYR A 69 6.79 -6.32 3.33
N ILE A 70 6.18 -7.06 4.26
CA ILE A 70 5.85 -6.58 5.61
C ILE A 70 7.12 -6.18 6.37
N ILE A 71 8.16 -7.01 6.32
CA ILE A 71 9.45 -6.72 6.99
C ILE A 71 10.11 -5.46 6.42
N ILE A 72 10.14 -5.30 5.09
CA ILE A 72 10.74 -4.13 4.44
C ILE A 72 10.01 -2.84 4.85
N ILE A 73 8.68 -2.86 4.86
CA ILE A 73 7.90 -1.70 5.32
C ILE A 73 8.20 -1.39 6.78
N TRP A 74 8.21 -2.42 7.63
CA TRP A 74 8.44 -2.21 9.06
C TRP A 74 9.83 -1.61 9.32
N LEU A 75 10.86 -2.08 8.61
CA LEU A 75 12.20 -1.47 8.63
C LEU A 75 12.19 -0.01 8.13
N MET A 76 11.40 0.32 7.10
CA MET A 76 11.24 1.70 6.64
C MET A 76 10.57 2.59 7.69
N VAL A 77 9.60 2.08 8.44
CA VAL A 77 8.97 2.82 9.55
C VAL A 77 9.98 3.07 10.66
N LEU A 78 10.80 2.07 11.02
CA LEU A 78 11.87 2.23 12.01
C LEU A 78 12.92 3.26 11.56
N ALA A 79 13.34 3.20 10.29
CA ALA A 79 14.27 4.16 9.71
C ALA A 79 13.67 5.58 9.68
N SER A 80 12.39 5.70 9.36
CA SER A 80 11.68 6.99 9.36
C SER A 80 11.57 7.57 10.77
N ASN A 81 11.28 6.74 11.79
CA ASN A 81 11.29 7.19 13.17
C ASN A 81 12.66 7.77 13.58
N TYR A 82 13.76 7.17 13.13
CA TYR A 82 15.11 7.70 13.37
C TYR A 82 15.38 8.99 12.59
N LEU A 83 15.07 9.03 11.29
CA LEU A 83 15.35 10.17 10.41
C LEU A 83 14.51 11.42 10.75
N PHE A 84 13.22 11.23 11.00
CA PHE A 84 12.28 12.32 11.31
C PHE A 84 12.15 12.59 12.81
N LYS A 85 12.93 11.90 13.66
CA LYS A 85 12.95 12.07 15.11
C LYS A 85 11.54 12.03 15.72
N TRP A 86 10.73 11.06 15.29
CA TRP A 86 9.36 10.91 15.77
C TRP A 86 9.28 10.52 17.25
N ASN A 87 10.42 10.16 17.86
CA ASN A 87 10.56 9.87 19.28
C ASN A 87 9.52 8.82 19.76
N MET A 88 9.20 7.86 18.89
CA MET A 88 8.27 6.78 19.21
C MET A 88 8.81 5.96 20.38
N SER A 89 7.94 5.70 21.36
CA SER A 89 8.20 4.75 22.43
C SER A 89 8.31 3.33 21.87
N LEU A 90 8.99 2.43 22.59
CA LEU A 90 9.07 1.01 22.23
C LEU A 90 7.69 0.38 22.00
N LEU A 91 6.70 0.72 22.85
CA LEU A 91 5.33 0.25 22.69
C LEU A 91 4.73 0.69 21.35
N SER A 92 4.92 1.96 20.98
CA SER A 92 4.45 2.48 19.70
C SER A 92 5.18 1.88 18.49
N MET A 93 6.47 1.54 18.62
CA MET A 93 7.18 0.79 17.57
C MET A 93 6.56 -0.60 17.36
N PHE A 94 6.18 -1.31 18.42
CA PHE A 94 5.47 -2.58 18.28
C PHE A 94 4.07 -2.40 17.70
N SER A 95 3.33 -1.35 18.06
CA SER A 95 2.01 -1.09 17.46
C SER A 95 2.09 -0.78 15.96
N THR A 96 3.18 -0.15 15.49
CA THR A 96 3.38 0.06 14.04
C THR A 96 3.51 -1.26 13.27
N PHE A 97 3.96 -2.36 13.90
CA PHE A 97 3.97 -3.67 13.23
C PHE A 97 2.54 -4.15 12.91
N ALA A 98 1.61 -3.98 13.85
CA ALA A 98 0.20 -4.27 13.62
C ALA A 98 -0.41 -3.36 12.54
N GLU A 99 -0.03 -2.08 12.53
CA GLU A 99 -0.42 -1.11 11.50
C GLU A 99 0.06 -1.53 10.10
N VAL A 100 1.30 -1.98 9.98
CA VAL A 100 1.87 -2.49 8.72
C VAL A 100 1.12 -3.72 8.21
N ILE A 101 0.73 -4.64 9.09
CA ILE A 101 -0.10 -5.80 8.73
C ILE A 101 -1.47 -5.34 8.21
N LEU A 102 -2.08 -4.36 8.87
CA LEU A 102 -3.39 -3.84 8.50
C LEU A 102 -3.35 -3.13 7.15
N ILE A 103 -2.33 -2.29 6.91
CA ILE A 103 -2.05 -1.68 5.60
C ILE A 103 -1.89 -2.77 4.54
N TYR A 104 -1.11 -3.82 4.82
CA TYR A 104 -0.91 -4.91 3.88
C TYR A 104 -2.24 -5.59 3.50
N LEU A 105 -3.08 -5.91 4.48
CA LEU A 105 -4.40 -6.53 4.25
C LEU A 105 -5.32 -5.62 3.42
N CYS A 106 -5.40 -4.33 3.75
CA CYS A 106 -6.20 -3.35 3.01
C CYS A 106 -5.76 -3.27 1.55
N VAL A 107 -4.45 -3.14 1.30
CA VAL A 107 -3.94 -3.05 -0.08
C VAL A 107 -4.17 -4.36 -0.83
N ARG A 108 -4.05 -5.53 -0.18
CA ARG A 108 -4.32 -6.83 -0.79
C ARG A 108 -5.79 -6.97 -1.18
N LEU A 109 -6.72 -6.60 -0.30
CA LEU A 109 -8.16 -6.62 -0.56
C LEU A 109 -8.53 -5.71 -1.74
N ILE A 110 -7.97 -4.51 -1.79
CA ILE A 110 -8.23 -3.55 -2.87
C ILE A 110 -7.68 -4.08 -4.20
N ASN A 111 -6.45 -4.60 -4.22
CA ASN A 111 -5.89 -5.22 -5.43
C ASN A 111 -6.76 -6.38 -5.93
N PHE A 112 -7.22 -7.25 -5.03
CA PHE A 112 -8.11 -8.36 -5.38
C PHE A 112 -9.44 -7.88 -5.98
N GLN A 113 -10.05 -6.82 -5.43
CA GLN A 113 -11.26 -6.22 -5.98
C GLN A 113 -11.00 -5.63 -7.39
N TYR A 114 -9.88 -4.95 -7.59
CA TYR A 114 -9.51 -4.42 -8.90
C TYR A 114 -9.32 -5.52 -9.94
N GLU A 115 -8.59 -6.59 -9.62
CA GLU A 115 -8.40 -7.75 -10.51
C GLU A 115 -9.74 -8.39 -10.87
N LYS A 116 -10.62 -8.59 -9.88
CA LYS A 116 -11.96 -9.15 -10.11
C LYS A 116 -12.79 -8.28 -11.05
N ILE A 117 -12.74 -6.96 -10.91
CA ILE A 117 -13.44 -6.02 -11.80
C ILE A 117 -12.84 -6.07 -13.22
N GLU A 118 -11.52 -6.14 -13.35
CA GLU A 118 -10.83 -6.18 -14.65
C GLU A 118 -11.16 -7.49 -15.40
N VAL A 119 -11.15 -8.63 -14.71
CA VAL A 119 -11.58 -9.93 -15.25
C VAL A 119 -13.05 -9.89 -15.68
N LYS A 120 -13.94 -9.32 -14.86
CA LYS A 120 -15.37 -9.21 -15.22
C LYS A 120 -15.56 -8.39 -16.50
N LYS A 121 -14.89 -7.23 -16.62
CA LYS A 121 -14.94 -6.40 -17.83
C LYS A 121 -14.39 -7.14 -19.06
N MET A 122 -13.32 -7.91 -18.90
CA MET A 122 -12.74 -8.67 -20.00
C MET A 122 -13.70 -9.77 -20.48
N ASN A 123 -14.38 -10.47 -19.56
CA ASN A 123 -15.41 -11.44 -19.91
C ASN A 123 -16.61 -10.79 -20.62
N GLU A 124 -17.07 -9.63 -20.16
CA GLU A 124 -18.15 -8.89 -20.83
C GLU A 124 -17.77 -8.46 -22.26
N ILE A 125 -16.51 -8.09 -22.50
CA ILE A 125 -16.01 -7.76 -23.85
C ILE A 125 -15.97 -9.01 -24.74
N LEU A 126 -15.49 -10.14 -24.21
CA LEU A 126 -15.45 -11.41 -24.95
C LEU A 126 -16.85 -11.88 -25.33
N ASP A 127 -17.83 -11.76 -24.43
CA ASP A 127 -19.22 -12.13 -24.71
C ASP A 127 -19.87 -11.23 -25.75
N ARG A 128 -19.63 -9.91 -25.73
CA ARG A 128 -20.10 -9.00 -26.78
C ARG A 128 -19.49 -9.34 -28.14
N ASN A 129 -18.19 -9.65 -28.19
CA ASN A 129 -17.50 -10.02 -29.41
C ASN A 129 -17.96 -11.37 -29.98
N ARG A 130 -18.35 -12.32 -29.12
CA ARG A 130 -18.97 -13.59 -29.55
C ARG A 130 -20.35 -13.36 -30.17
N LYS A 131 -21.17 -12.51 -29.55
CA LYS A 131 -22.53 -12.18 -30.05
C LYS A 131 -22.53 -11.41 -31.37
N ASN A 132 -21.54 -10.55 -31.61
CA ASN A 132 -21.41 -9.80 -32.88
C ASN A 132 -20.85 -10.62 -34.06
N LYS A 133 -20.36 -11.85 -33.81
CA LYS A 133 -19.85 -12.75 -34.85
C LYS A 133 -20.86 -13.83 -35.30
N GLN A 134 -22.02 -13.90 -34.65
CA GLN A 134 -23.19 -14.68 -35.07
C GLN A 134 -24.14 -13.78 -35.84
#